data_AF-B7X706-F1
#
_entry.id   AF-B7X706-F1
#
_cell.length_a   1.000
_cell.length_b   1.000
_cell.length_c   1.000
_cell.angle_alpha   90.00
_cell.angle_beta   90.00
_cell.angle_gamma   90.00
#
_symmetry.space_group_name_H-M   'P 1'
#
loop_
_entity.id
_entity.type
_entity.pdbx_description
1 polymer ?
#
loop_
_entity_poly.entity_id
_entity_poly.type
_entity_poly.pdbx_seq_one_letter_code
_entity_poly.pdbx_strand_id
1 'polypeptide(L)' 'MSLNFLPGRPNATPQTASQATWQNHTIFAYCSGNNLIILTNKFTRLQTIYTQSDCTA' A
#
# COMPACT_ATOMS: atom_id res chain seq x y z
N MET A 1 11.58 -11.51 2.11
CA MET A 1 10.73 -11.34 3.31
C MET A 1 9.31 -11.21 2.80
N SER A 2 8.41 -12.12 3.19
CA SER A 2 7.01 -12.14 2.75
C SER A 2 6.17 -11.19 3.58
N LEU A 3 5.17 -10.57 2.95
CA LEU A 3 4.16 -9.78 3.65
C LEU A 3 3.16 -10.74 4.32
N ASN A 4 3.19 -10.84 5.65
CA ASN A 4 2.36 -11.80 6.40
C ASN A 4 1.02 -11.21 6.89
N PHE A 5 0.86 -9.88 6.80
CA PHE A 5 -0.31 -9.16 7.28
C PHE A 5 -0.67 -8.03 6.31
N LEU A 6 -1.95 -7.99 5.92
CA LEU A 6 -2.53 -6.92 5.12
C LEU A 6 -3.62 -6.24 5.96
N PRO A 7 -3.41 -4.98 6.39
CA PRO A 7 -4.47 -4.19 7.00
C PRO A 7 -5.62 -3.96 6.01
N GLY A 8 -6.83 -4.37 6.41
CA GLY A 8 -8.03 -4.22 5.59
C GLY A 8 -8.09 -5.19 4.40
N ARG A 9 -8.94 -4.85 3.43
CA ARG A 9 -9.14 -5.64 2.20
C ARG A 9 -8.76 -4.78 0.99
N PRO A 10 -7.79 -5.18 0.17
CA PRO A 10 -7.47 -4.47 -1.07
C PRO A 10 -8.70 -4.33 -1.96
N ASN A 11 -8.75 -3.24 -2.73
CA ASN A 11 -9.82 -3.03 -3.71
C ASN A 11 -9.78 -4.15 -4.76
N ALA A 12 -10.95 -4.52 -5.29
CA ALA A 12 -11.10 -5.62 -6.25
C ALA A 12 -10.63 -5.26 -7.68
N THR A 13 -9.71 -4.31 -7.81
CA THR A 13 -9.20 -3.79 -9.08
C THR A 13 -7.73 -4.17 -9.26
N PRO A 14 -7.27 -4.50 -10.49
CA PRO A 14 -5.87 -4.81 -10.75
C PRO A 14 -4.89 -3.72 -10.30
N GLN A 15 -5.32 -2.45 -10.36
CA GLN A 15 -4.58 -1.26 -9.93
C GLN A 15 -4.71 -0.99 -8.42
N THR A 16 -5.03 -2.00 -7.62
CA THR A 16 -5.15 -1.83 -6.16
C THR A 16 -3.81 -1.81 -5.45
N ALA A 17 -2.72 -2.27 -6.08
CA ALA A 17 -1.41 -2.36 -5.46
C ALA A 17 -0.30 -2.02 -6.46
N SER A 18 0.72 -1.32 -5.97
CA SER A 18 1.87 -0.88 -6.74
C SER A 18 3.15 -1.04 -5.91
N GLN A 19 4.26 -1.34 -6.57
CA GLN A 19 5.57 -1.44 -5.94
C GLN A 19 6.58 -0.63 -6.73
N ALA A 20 7.37 0.18 -6.02
CA ALA A 20 8.44 0.97 -6.61
C ALA A 20 9.67 0.98 -5.69
N THR A 21 10.82 1.33 -6.25
CA THR A 21 12.05 1.54 -5.49
C THR A 21 12.40 3.02 -5.51
N TRP A 22 12.59 3.61 -4.33
CA TRP A 22 13.00 5.00 -4.17
C TRP A 22 14.19 5.07 -3.21
N GLN A 23 15.30 5.67 -3.64
CA GLN A 23 16.53 5.77 -2.84
C GLN A 23 16.99 4.44 -2.23
N ASN A 24 16.95 3.35 -3.01
CA ASN A 24 17.28 1.99 -2.55
C ASN A 24 16.35 1.42 -1.45
N HIS A 25 15.19 2.04 -1.24
CA HIS A 25 14.13 1.53 -0.39
C HIS A 25 12.96 1.03 -1.24
N THR A 26 12.55 -0.22 -1.02
CA THR A 26 11.31 -0.75 -1.60
C THR A 26 10.12 -0.12 -0.90
N ILE A 27 9.26 0.51 -1.71
CA ILE A 27 7.98 1.07 -1.31
C ILE A 27 6.90 0.19 -1.93
N PHE A 28 6.01 -0.33 -1.10
CA PHE A 28 4.82 -1.05 -1.53
C PHE A 28 3.60 -0.26 -1.09
N ALA A 29 2.71 0.03 -2.02
CA ALA A 29 1.50 0.78 -1.76
C ALA A 29 0.29 -0.02 -2.23
N TYR A 30 -0.81 0.05 -1.49
CA TYR A 30 -2.09 -0.50 -1.95
C TYR A 30 -3.28 0.30 -1.42
N CYS A 31 -4.37 0.26 -2.16
CA CYS A 31 -5.62 0.91 -1.83
C CYS A 31 -6.59 -0.06 -1.13
N SER A 32 -7.28 0.43 -0.09
CA SER A 32 -8.37 -0.26 0.59
C SER A 32 -9.50 0.75 0.89
N GLY A 33 -10.54 0.76 0.05
CA GLY A 33 -11.52 1.85 -0.01
C GLY A 33 -10.84 3.17 -0.33
N ASN A 34 -11.03 4.16 0.55
CA ASN A 34 -10.38 5.47 0.51
C ASN A 34 -9.05 5.53 1.29
N ASN A 35 -8.47 4.39 1.65
CA ASN A 35 -7.18 4.32 2.35
C ASN A 35 -6.08 3.95 1.36
N LEU A 36 -5.08 4.83 1.20
CA LEU A 36 -3.81 4.48 0.60
C LEU A 36 -2.86 4.00 1.70
N ILE A 37 -2.53 2.72 1.68
CA ILE A 37 -1.66 2.09 2.66
C ILE A 37 -0.28 1.93 2.04
N ILE A 38 0.73 2.48 2.72
CA ILE A 38 2.12 2.50 2.28
C ILE A 38 2.96 1.69 3.27
N LEU A 39 3.65 0.69 2.76
CA LEU A 39 4.58 -0.16 3.47
C LEU A 39 6.00 0.12 2.99
N THR A 40 6.87 0.47 3.91
CA THR A 40 8.28 0.79 3.65
C THR A 40 9.20 0.07 4.63
N ASN A 41 10.51 0.24 4.45
CA ASN A 41 11.54 -0.32 5.33
C ASN A 41 11.36 -1.84 5.52
N LYS A 42 11.38 -2.60 4.43
CA LYS A 42 11.16 -4.06 4.45
C LYS A 42 9.83 -4.45 5.10
N PHE A 43 8.77 -3.68 4.80
CA PHE A 43 7.42 -3.88 5.32
C PHE A 43 7.27 -3.73 6.85
N THR A 44 8.22 -3.08 7.53
CA THR A 44 8.15 -2.85 8.99
C THR A 44 7.51 -1.52 9.35
N ARG A 45 7.47 -0.57 8.42
CA ARG A 45 6.85 0.74 8.61
C ARG A 45 5.59 0.83 7.77
N LEU A 46 4.47 1.07 8.44
CA LEU A 46 3.16 1.23 7.84
C LEU A 46 2.70 2.68 8.01
N GLN A 47 2.19 3.25 6.94
CA GLN A 47 1.52 4.54 6.93
C GLN A 47 0.21 4.43 6.16
N THR A 48 -0.85 5.04 6.70
CA THR A 48 -2.15 5.13 6.04
C THR A 48 -2.41 6.59 5.69
N ILE A 49 -2.78 6.85 4.44
CA ILE A 49 -3.23 8.14 3.95
C ILE A 49 -4.70 8.02 3.58
N TYR A 50 -5.53 8.91 4.11
CA TYR A 50 -6.96 8.95 3.81
C TYR A 50 -7.21 9.88 2.62
N THR A 51 -7.83 9.35 1.57
CA THR A 51 -8.28 10.12 0.41
C THR A 51 -9.78 10.47 0.56
N GLN A 52 -10.23 11.50 -0.16
CA GLN A 52 -11.64 11.91 -0.13
C GLN A 52 -12.57 10.93 -0.85
N SER A 53 -12.03 10.18 -1.81
CA SER A 53 -12.71 9.15 -2.60
C SER A 53 -11.94 7.84 -2.58
N ASP A 54 -12.49 6.78 -3.16
CA ASP A 54 -11.78 5.51 -3.32
C ASP A 54 -10.43 5.70 -4.01
N CYS A 55 -9.43 5.05 -3.43
CA CYS A 55 -8.05 5.13 -3.85
C CYS A 55 -7.80 4.21 -5.06
N THR A 56 -6.95 4.69 -5.96
CA THR A 56 -6.37 3.95 -7.10
C THR A 56 -4.84 4.07 -7.04
N ALA A 57 -4.10 2.96 -7.12
CA ALA A 57 -2.64 2.92 -6.97
C ALA A 57 -1.90 2.77 -8.31
#